data_AF-A0A5J6XMZ1-F1
#
_entry.id   AF-A0A5J6XMZ1-F1
#
_cell.length_a   1.000
_cell.length_b   1.000
_cell.length_c   1.000
_cell.angle_alpha   90.00
_cell.angle_beta   90.00
_cell.angle_gamma   90.00
#
_symmetry.space_group_name_H-M   'P 1'
#
loop_
_entity.id
_entity.type
_entity.pdbx_description
1 polymer ?
#
loop_
_entity_poly.entity_id
_entity_poly.type
_entity_poly.pdbx_seq_one_letter_code
_entity_poly.pdbx_strand_id
1 'polypeptide(L)'
;MNKWLKWIIGILLIFTVSGCFAEDYDVGLPSARLEVGEMDGLLAYPLTEANISWSSSSGEVKNVVLDIEEFGPNQNKIFAHPNQEARIDIIENEENSGSSGASWPNSIAVTLWKNGEDTDLDVNEDGEFTFPNTEGTFVMELITRNSSNKAQYVGYVEIKK
;
A
#
# COMPACT_ATOMS: atom_id res chain seq x y z
N MET A 1 10.97 27.88 52.87
CA MET A 1 10.62 27.11 51.64
C MET A 1 11.24 25.73 51.75
N ASN A 2 10.40 24.73 52.02
CA ASN A 2 10.84 23.37 52.36
C ASN A 2 11.59 22.76 51.17
N LYS A 3 12.75 22.14 51.41
CA LYS A 3 13.61 21.56 50.37
C LYS A 3 12.82 20.63 49.43
N TRP A 4 11.78 19.98 49.94
CA TRP A 4 10.82 19.18 49.17
C TRP A 4 10.10 19.90 48.03
N LEU A 5 9.74 21.18 48.18
CA LEU A 5 9.01 21.92 47.16
C LEU A 5 9.87 22.19 45.91
N LYS A 6 11.20 22.29 46.07
CA LYS A 6 12.14 22.49 44.95
C LYS A 6 12.32 21.22 44.12
N TRP A 7 12.15 20.04 44.72
CA TRP A 7 12.28 18.76 44.01
C TRP A 7 11.07 18.46 43.12
N ILE A 8 9.86 18.87 43.55
CA ILE A 8 8.62 18.68 42.78
C ILE A 8 8.63 19.51 41.48
N ILE A 9 9.16 20.74 41.53
CA ILE A 9 9.25 21.62 40.35
C ILE A 9 10.27 21.09 39.33
N GLY A 10 11.36 20.44 39.78
CA GLY A 10 12.36 19.84 38.90
C GLY A 10 11.86 18.60 38.16
N ILE A 11 11.02 17.78 38.81
CA ILE A 11 10.42 16.57 38.19
C ILE A 11 9.33 16.93 37.18
N LEU A 12 8.59 18.02 37.39
CA LEU A 12 7.51 18.43 36.48
C LEU A 12 8.02 18.93 35.10
N LEU A 13 9.27 19.38 35.02
CA LEU A 13 9.90 19.89 33.79
C LEU A 13 10.46 18.80 32.86
N ILE A 14 10.56 17.55 33.33
CA ILE A 14 11.09 16.44 32.51
C ILE A 14 10.01 15.91 31.55
N PHE A 15 8.73 16.13 31.84
CA PHE A 15 7.61 15.67 31.00
C PHE A 15 7.28 16.56 29.81
N THR A 16 7.89 17.75 29.69
CA THR A 16 7.59 18.68 28.59
C THR A 16 8.46 18.50 27.35
N VAL A 17 9.41 17.54 27.35
CA VAL A 17 10.40 17.37 26.26
C VAL A 17 10.27 16.02 25.52
N SER A 18 9.35 15.15 25.93
CA SER A 18 9.05 13.90 25.20
C SER A 18 7.89 14.07 24.20
N GLY A 19 7.78 15.25 23.58
CA GLY A 19 6.86 15.50 22.47
C GLY A 19 7.52 15.22 21.12
N CYS A 20 8.00 13.99 20.91
CA CYS A 20 8.23 13.48 19.57
C CYS A 20 7.04 12.56 19.27
N PHE A 21 5.87 13.16 19.08
CA PHE A 21 4.78 12.46 18.43
C PHE A 21 5.23 12.29 16.98
N ALA A 22 5.62 11.07 16.61
CA ALA A 22 5.54 10.67 15.22
C ALA A 22 4.05 10.64 14.90
N GLU A 23 3.52 11.81 14.59
CA GLU A 23 2.14 11.95 14.12
C GLU A 23 2.11 11.24 12.78
N ASP A 24 1.36 10.13 12.73
CA ASP A 24 1.02 9.40 11.51
C ASP A 24 0.05 10.29 10.73
N TYR A 25 0.60 11.37 10.17
CA TYR A 25 -0.15 12.27 9.33
C TYR A 25 -0.42 11.54 8.03
N ASP A 26 -1.71 11.36 7.74
CA ASP A 26 -2.15 10.91 6.44
C ASP A 26 -1.71 11.93 5.38
N VAL A 27 -0.74 11.53 4.56
CA VAL A 27 -0.14 12.38 3.52
C VAL A 27 -0.90 12.31 2.20
N GLY A 28 -2.11 11.76 2.17
CA GLY A 28 -2.92 11.63 0.96
C GLY A 28 -2.41 10.54 0.02
N LEU A 29 -1.77 9.49 0.58
CA LEU A 29 -1.39 8.30 -0.16
C LEU A 29 -2.67 7.58 -0.61
N PRO A 30 -2.85 7.25 -1.91
CA PRO A 30 -4.01 6.49 -2.34
C PRO A 30 -3.98 5.07 -1.75
N SER A 31 -5.14 4.44 -1.65
CA SER A 31 -5.23 3.01 -1.36
C SER A 31 -5.48 2.22 -2.64
N ALA A 32 -5.16 0.93 -2.64
CA ALA A 32 -5.34 0.06 -3.80
C ALA A 32 -6.11 -1.20 -3.43
N ARG A 33 -6.98 -1.65 -4.35
CA ARG A 33 -7.72 -2.90 -4.24
C ARG A 33 -7.58 -3.72 -5.51
N LEU A 34 -7.60 -5.03 -5.34
CA LEU A 34 -7.77 -5.99 -6.42
C LEU A 34 -9.23 -6.41 -6.47
N GLU A 35 -9.90 -6.13 -7.58
CA GLU A 35 -11.24 -6.61 -7.87
C GLU A 35 -11.16 -7.88 -8.73
N VAL A 36 -11.86 -8.92 -8.30
CA VAL A 36 -11.89 -10.22 -8.96
C VAL A 36 -13.34 -10.61 -9.22
N GLY A 37 -13.66 -11.01 -10.45
CA GLY A 37 -15.02 -11.38 -10.85
C GLY A 37 -15.41 -12.77 -10.36
N GLU A 38 -16.44 -12.86 -9.51
CA GLU A 38 -16.99 -14.10 -8.96
C GLU A 38 -18.44 -14.34 -9.42
N MET A 39 -18.97 -15.55 -9.16
CA MET A 39 -20.32 -15.96 -9.59
C MET A 39 -21.44 -15.00 -9.13
N ASP A 40 -21.27 -14.38 -7.97
CA ASP A 40 -22.26 -13.48 -7.34
C ASP A 40 -21.89 -11.98 -7.45
N GLY A 41 -20.87 -11.63 -8.23
CA GLY A 41 -20.44 -10.24 -8.44
C GLY A 41 -18.93 -10.04 -8.30
N LEU A 42 -18.49 -8.78 -8.17
CA LEU A 42 -17.08 -8.45 -7.97
C LEU A 42 -16.72 -8.49 -6.48
N LEU A 43 -15.67 -9.22 -6.13
CA LEU A 43 -15.06 -9.16 -4.80
C LEU A 43 -13.85 -8.22 -4.84
N ALA A 44 -13.81 -7.27 -3.91
CA ALA A 44 -12.70 -6.33 -3.78
C ALA A 44 -11.82 -6.68 -2.58
N TYR A 45 -10.54 -6.89 -2.82
CA TYR A 45 -9.53 -7.23 -1.83
C TYR A 45 -8.55 -6.08 -1.65
N PRO A 46 -8.37 -5.53 -0.43
CA PRO A 46 -7.37 -4.49 -0.21
C PRO A 46 -5.96 -5.04 -0.42
N LEU A 47 -5.10 -4.24 -1.06
CA LEU A 47 -3.67 -4.50 -1.17
C LEU A 47 -2.92 -3.77 -0.06
N THR A 48 -1.86 -4.37 0.44
CA THR A 48 -1.10 -3.81 1.56
C THR A 48 0.02 -2.92 1.05
N GLU A 49 0.13 -1.70 1.58
CA GLU A 49 1.24 -0.79 1.32
C GLU A 49 2.59 -1.41 1.71
N ALA A 50 3.59 -1.26 0.84
CA ALA A 50 4.94 -1.77 1.03
C ALA A 50 5.98 -0.65 0.86
N ASN A 51 6.71 -0.60 -0.25
CA ASN A 51 7.68 0.46 -0.51
C ASN A 51 7.00 1.76 -0.99
N ILE A 52 6.88 2.74 -0.09
CA ILE A 52 6.25 4.03 -0.38
C ILE A 52 7.30 5.15 -0.43
N SER A 53 7.19 6.02 -1.43
CA SER A 53 7.91 7.29 -1.51
C SER A 53 6.92 8.33 -2.01
N TRP A 54 6.25 9.02 -1.10
CA TRP A 54 5.13 9.89 -1.40
C TRP A 54 5.24 11.22 -0.65
N SER A 55 5.03 12.33 -1.37
CA SER A 55 5.09 13.69 -0.86
C SER A 55 3.86 14.48 -1.33
N SER A 56 3.25 15.23 -0.43
CA SER A 56 2.10 16.09 -0.67
C SER A 56 2.21 17.39 0.15
N SER A 57 1.20 18.26 0.02
CA SER A 57 1.11 19.47 0.85
C SER A 57 0.97 19.16 2.35
N SER A 58 0.50 17.96 2.69
CA SER A 58 0.24 17.53 4.07
C SER A 58 1.46 16.86 4.71
N GLY A 59 2.48 16.49 3.93
CA GLY A 59 3.72 15.91 4.44
C GLY A 59 4.37 14.92 3.49
N GLU A 60 5.30 14.12 4.02
CA GLU A 60 6.00 13.08 3.28
C GLU A 60 5.94 11.76 4.05
N VAL A 61 5.72 10.65 3.33
CA VAL A 61 5.83 9.31 3.88
C VAL A 61 6.84 8.52 3.07
N LYS A 62 7.69 7.80 3.81
CA LYS A 62 8.63 6.85 3.25
C LYS A 62 8.54 5.55 4.01
N ASN A 63 8.15 4.49 3.31
CA ASN A 63 8.14 3.14 3.85
C ASN A 63 9.06 2.26 3.00
N VAL A 64 9.76 1.33 3.65
CA VAL A 64 10.71 0.43 3.01
C VAL A 64 10.44 -0.99 3.47
N VAL A 65 10.05 -1.84 2.52
CA VAL A 65 9.97 -3.30 2.68
C VAL A 65 11.12 -3.90 1.90
N LEU A 66 12.02 -4.59 2.61
CA LEU A 66 13.27 -5.09 2.01
C LEU A 66 13.05 -6.22 1.01
N ASP A 67 12.07 -7.10 1.28
CA ASP A 67 11.76 -8.25 0.45
C ASP A 67 10.24 -8.45 0.40
N ILE A 68 9.65 -8.25 -0.79
CA ILE A 68 8.21 -8.42 -0.98
C ILE A 68 7.78 -9.89 -1.06
N GLU A 69 8.67 -10.78 -1.48
CA GLU A 69 8.41 -12.23 -1.52
C GLU A 69 8.40 -12.83 -0.10
N GLU A 70 9.12 -12.24 0.86
CA GLU A 70 8.99 -12.57 2.29
C GLU A 70 7.78 -11.87 2.93
N PHE A 71 7.46 -10.64 2.51
CA PHE A 71 6.36 -9.85 3.07
C PHE A 71 4.98 -10.38 2.69
N GLY A 72 4.75 -10.68 1.40
CA GLY A 72 3.47 -11.10 0.85
C GLY A 72 2.83 -12.28 1.59
N PRO A 73 3.54 -13.40 1.84
CA PRO A 73 2.98 -14.58 2.50
C PRO A 73 2.44 -14.37 3.91
N ASN A 74 2.77 -13.26 4.57
CA ASN A 74 2.23 -12.92 5.89
C ASN A 74 0.81 -12.31 5.83
N GLN A 75 0.31 -12.04 4.63
CA GLN A 75 -1.01 -11.47 4.38
C GLN A 75 -2.07 -12.55 4.15
N ASN A 76 -3.34 -12.17 4.23
CA ASN A 76 -4.44 -13.06 3.87
C ASN A 76 -4.38 -13.39 2.37
N LYS A 77 -4.58 -14.66 2.04
CA LYS A 77 -4.63 -15.12 0.65
C LYS A 77 -5.86 -14.59 -0.07
N ILE A 78 -5.63 -14.09 -1.27
CA ILE A 78 -6.63 -13.77 -2.27
C ILE A 78 -6.70 -14.96 -3.23
N PHE A 79 -7.90 -15.48 -3.48
CA PHE A 79 -8.08 -16.59 -4.40
C PHE A 79 -8.44 -16.07 -5.78
N ALA A 80 -7.87 -16.70 -6.80
CA ALA A 80 -8.18 -16.44 -8.20
C ALA A 80 -8.15 -17.73 -9.00
N HIS A 81 -8.72 -17.68 -10.19
CA HIS A 81 -8.80 -18.78 -11.14
C HIS A 81 -7.91 -18.53 -12.36
N PRO A 82 -7.40 -19.59 -13.01
CA PRO A 82 -6.68 -19.47 -14.28
C PRO A 82 -7.51 -18.71 -15.32
N ASN A 83 -6.90 -17.71 -15.96
CA ASN A 83 -7.53 -16.84 -16.97
C ASN A 83 -8.74 -16.03 -16.45
N GLN A 84 -8.84 -15.82 -15.15
CA GLN A 84 -9.87 -14.95 -14.57
C GLN A 84 -9.52 -13.48 -14.83
N GLU A 85 -10.52 -12.70 -15.24
CA GLU A 85 -10.43 -11.24 -15.36
C GLU A 85 -10.39 -10.60 -13.97
N ALA A 86 -9.55 -9.59 -13.85
CA ALA A 86 -9.40 -8.82 -12.63
C ALA A 86 -9.11 -7.36 -12.95
N ARG A 87 -9.30 -6.49 -11.96
CA ARG A 87 -9.08 -5.05 -12.10
C ARG A 87 -8.40 -4.48 -10.87
N ILE A 88 -7.50 -3.52 -11.09
CA ILE A 88 -6.97 -2.69 -10.02
C ILE A 88 -7.86 -1.47 -9.84
N ASP A 89 -8.38 -1.31 -8.63
CA ASP A 89 -9.10 -0.10 -8.21
C ASP A 89 -8.18 0.75 -7.31
N ILE A 90 -7.86 1.96 -7.76
CA ILE A 90 -7.10 2.94 -6.99
C ILE A 90 -8.08 3.94 -6.40
N ILE A 91 -8.07 4.05 -5.07
CA ILE A 91 -8.98 4.91 -4.34
C ILE A 91 -8.19 6.11 -3.85
N GLU A 92 -8.52 7.29 -4.37
CA GLU A 92 -7.91 8.54 -3.92
C GLU A 92 -8.24 8.82 -2.46
N ASN A 93 -7.26 9.35 -1.76
CA ASN A 93 -7.43 9.89 -0.43
C ASN A 93 -7.75 11.40 -0.52
N GLU A 94 -9.01 11.72 -0.82
CA GLU A 94 -9.44 13.10 -1.12
C GLU A 94 -9.23 14.09 0.04
N GLU A 95 -9.24 13.63 1.29
CA GLU A 95 -9.13 14.48 2.46
C GLU A 95 -7.72 15.11 2.57
N ASN A 96 -6.70 14.37 2.13
CA ASN A 96 -5.29 14.73 2.30
C ASN A 96 -4.50 14.83 0.98
N SER A 97 -5.12 14.59 -0.18
CA SER A 97 -4.46 14.61 -1.49
C SER A 97 -4.06 16.00 -2.01
N GLY A 98 -4.47 17.07 -1.31
CA GLY A 98 -4.26 18.46 -1.70
C GLY A 98 -5.10 18.85 -2.94
N SER A 99 -5.47 20.13 -3.06
CA SER A 99 -6.44 20.61 -4.09
C SER A 99 -5.98 20.53 -5.56
N SER A 100 -4.94 19.75 -5.88
CA SER A 100 -4.25 19.80 -7.18
C SER A 100 -4.41 18.54 -8.04
N GLY A 101 -5.10 17.48 -7.57
CA GLY A 101 -5.17 16.19 -8.28
C GLY A 101 -3.79 15.53 -8.48
N ALA A 102 -2.77 16.03 -7.78
CA ALA A 102 -1.38 15.59 -7.89
C ALA A 102 -1.13 14.22 -7.26
N SER A 103 -2.16 13.62 -6.64
CA SER A 103 -2.10 12.34 -5.96
C SER A 103 -2.61 11.18 -6.81
N TRP A 104 -3.26 11.45 -7.94
CA TRP A 104 -3.69 10.37 -8.85
C TRP A 104 -2.49 9.79 -9.61
N PRO A 105 -2.37 8.45 -9.72
CA PRO A 105 -1.30 7.84 -10.50
C PRO A 105 -1.51 8.03 -12.01
N ASN A 106 -0.43 8.32 -12.73
CA ASN A 106 -0.42 8.41 -14.20
C ASN A 106 -0.12 7.07 -14.87
N SER A 107 0.32 6.08 -14.09
CA SER A 107 0.63 4.74 -14.57
C SER A 107 0.55 3.74 -13.43
N ILE A 108 0.15 2.53 -13.76
CA ILE A 108 0.21 1.36 -12.89
C ILE A 108 0.97 0.23 -13.60
N ALA A 109 1.61 -0.63 -12.82
CA ALA A 109 2.24 -1.86 -13.29
C ALA A 109 1.93 -2.97 -12.28
N VAL A 110 1.54 -4.15 -12.77
CA VAL A 110 1.24 -5.32 -11.95
C VAL A 110 2.19 -6.44 -12.34
N THR A 111 2.84 -7.03 -11.34
CA THR A 111 3.84 -8.09 -11.52
C THR A 111 3.54 -9.23 -10.56
N LEU A 112 3.62 -10.47 -11.03
CA LEU A 112 3.52 -11.66 -10.19
C LEU A 112 4.91 -12.23 -9.91
N TRP A 113 5.23 -12.40 -8.64
CA TRP A 113 6.50 -12.91 -8.15
C TRP A 113 6.34 -14.32 -7.58
N LYS A 114 7.26 -15.21 -7.92
CA LYS A 114 7.34 -16.57 -7.38
C LYS A 114 8.77 -17.11 -7.45
N ASN A 115 9.36 -17.35 -6.28
CA ASN A 115 10.69 -17.94 -6.14
C ASN A 115 11.78 -17.14 -6.86
N GLY A 116 11.71 -15.81 -6.81
CA GLY A 116 12.66 -14.91 -7.48
C GLY A 116 12.46 -14.75 -8.98
N GLU A 117 11.44 -15.39 -9.56
CA GLU A 117 11.00 -15.14 -10.94
C GLU A 117 9.80 -14.20 -10.93
N ASP A 118 9.81 -13.23 -11.85
CA ASP A 118 8.74 -12.26 -12.04
C ASP A 118 8.03 -12.44 -13.38
N THR A 119 6.76 -12.04 -13.43
CA THR A 119 5.95 -11.99 -14.65
C THR A 119 5.08 -10.75 -14.62
N ASP A 120 5.41 -9.79 -15.47
CA ASP A 120 4.58 -8.60 -15.70
C ASP A 120 3.26 -8.98 -16.37
N LEU A 121 2.17 -8.42 -15.88
CA LEU A 121 0.84 -8.58 -16.45
C LEU A 121 0.55 -7.44 -17.43
N ASP A 122 -0.14 -7.76 -18.52
CA ASP A 122 -0.63 -6.77 -19.47
C ASP A 122 -1.89 -6.09 -18.89
N VAL A 123 -1.70 -4.89 -18.35
CA VAL A 123 -2.75 -4.10 -17.69
C VAL A 123 -3.19 -2.99 -18.64
N ASN A 124 -4.48 -2.90 -18.93
CA ASN A 124 -5.03 -1.88 -19.81
C ASN A 124 -5.20 -0.51 -19.11
N GLU A 125 -5.68 0.49 -19.85
CA GLU A 125 -5.89 1.87 -19.34
C GLU A 125 -6.94 1.95 -18.22
N ASP A 126 -7.88 1.01 -18.17
CA ASP A 126 -8.94 0.92 -17.14
C ASP A 126 -8.49 0.14 -15.89
N GLY A 127 -7.24 -0.34 -15.89
CA GLY A 127 -6.62 -1.12 -14.82
C GLY A 127 -7.00 -2.60 -14.83
N GLU A 128 -7.59 -3.08 -15.92
CA GLU A 128 -8.02 -4.47 -16.08
C GLU A 128 -6.90 -5.34 -16.66
N PHE A 129 -6.88 -6.59 -16.24
CA PHE A 129 -5.94 -7.61 -16.70
C PHE A 129 -6.53 -9.00 -16.53
N THR A 130 -5.82 -10.02 -17.00
CA THR A 130 -6.20 -11.42 -16.84
C THR A 130 -5.09 -12.18 -16.11
N PHE A 131 -5.47 -12.96 -15.10
CA PHE A 131 -4.52 -13.86 -14.42
C PHE A 131 -3.97 -14.92 -15.38
N PRO A 132 -2.69 -15.32 -15.25
CA PRO A 132 -2.12 -16.34 -16.11
C PRO A 132 -2.83 -17.69 -15.90
N ASN A 133 -2.72 -18.56 -16.90
CA ASN A 133 -3.21 -19.93 -16.80
C ASN A 133 -2.41 -20.80 -15.81
N THR A 134 -1.25 -20.32 -15.36
CA THR A 134 -0.32 -21.05 -14.49
C THR A 134 -0.82 -21.04 -13.04
N GLU A 135 -1.11 -22.23 -12.50
CA GLU A 135 -1.49 -22.39 -11.10
C GLU A 135 -0.32 -22.18 -10.14
N GLY A 136 -0.64 -21.75 -8.92
CA GLY A 136 0.33 -21.59 -7.85
C GLY A 136 -0.01 -20.44 -6.92
N THR A 137 0.89 -20.20 -5.98
CA THR A 137 0.82 -19.04 -5.10
C THR A 137 1.90 -18.04 -5.51
N PHE A 138 1.52 -16.77 -5.56
CA PHE A 138 2.31 -15.67 -6.07
C PHE A 138 2.21 -14.50 -5.10
N VAL A 139 3.29 -13.72 -5.01
CA VAL A 139 3.22 -12.37 -4.47
C VAL A 139 2.90 -11.44 -5.63
N MET A 140 1.76 -10.77 -5.56
CA MET A 140 1.37 -9.77 -6.54
C MET A 140 1.88 -8.41 -6.08
N GLU A 141 2.71 -7.78 -6.91
CA GLU A 141 3.18 -6.42 -6.73
C GLU A 141 2.36 -5.49 -7.63
N LEU A 142 1.90 -4.39 -7.06
CA LEU A 142 1.34 -3.26 -7.79
C LEU A 142 2.24 -2.06 -7.55
N ILE A 143 2.75 -1.44 -8.62
CA ILE A 143 3.44 -0.15 -8.54
C ILE A 143 2.59 0.91 -9.19
N THR A 144 2.29 1.97 -8.44
CA THR A 144 1.67 3.19 -8.97
C THR A 144 2.71 4.31 -9.00
N ARG A 145 2.68 5.13 -10.05
CA ARG A 145 3.58 6.28 -10.20
C ARG A 145 2.84 7.50 -10.72
N ASN A 146 3.25 8.65 -10.23
CA ASN A 146 2.99 9.93 -10.90
C ASN A 146 4.31 10.70 -11.05
N SER A 147 4.24 11.98 -11.42
CA SER A 147 5.43 12.80 -11.70
C SER A 147 6.43 12.89 -10.53
N SER A 148 5.95 12.77 -9.30
CA SER A 148 6.73 13.06 -8.09
C SER A 148 6.71 11.91 -7.08
N ASN A 149 5.75 10.99 -7.19
CA ASN A 149 5.48 9.97 -6.19
C ASN A 149 5.49 8.55 -6.76
N LYS A 150 5.84 7.59 -5.91
CA LYS A 150 5.77 6.16 -6.16
C LYS A 150 5.15 5.48 -4.95
N ALA A 151 4.16 4.63 -5.18
CA ALA A 151 3.64 3.72 -4.17
C ALA A 151 3.74 2.28 -4.67
N GLN A 152 4.08 1.36 -3.77
CA GLN A 152 4.08 -0.07 -4.00
C GLN A 152 3.08 -0.71 -3.05
N TYR A 153 2.21 -1.56 -3.60
CA TYR A 153 1.26 -2.36 -2.85
C TYR A 153 1.52 -3.83 -3.15
N VAL A 154 1.25 -4.69 -2.18
CA VAL A 154 1.50 -6.12 -2.26
C VAL A 154 0.24 -6.88 -1.87
N GLY A 155 -0.08 -7.91 -2.64
CA GLY A 155 -1.10 -8.90 -2.31
C GLY A 155 -0.53 -10.32 -2.40
N TYR A 156 -1.16 -11.27 -1.71
CA TYR A 156 -0.77 -12.69 -1.77
C TYR A 156 -1.85 -13.49 -2.47
N VAL A 157 -1.57 -13.95 -3.69
CA VAL A 157 -2.58 -14.50 -4.60
C VAL A 157 -2.34 -15.99 -4.79
N GLU A 158 -3.39 -16.80 -4.66
CA GLU A 158 -3.41 -18.22 -5.00
C GLU A 158 -4.28 -18.46 -6.23
N ILE A 159 -3.65 -18.78 -7.36
CA ILE A 159 -4.31 -19.13 -8.61
C ILE A 159 -4.54 -20.64 -8.64
N LYS A 160 -5.79 -21.08 -8.65
CA LYS A 160 -6.17 -22.50 -8.73
C LYS A 160 -7.52 -22.70 -9.40
N LYS A 161 -7.74 -23.91 -9.93
CA LYS A 161 -9.04 -24.32 -10.47
C LYS A 161 -10.07 -24.61 -9.38
#